data_AF-A0A093ZMT1-F1
#
_entry.id   AF-A0A093ZMT1-F1
#
_cell.length_a   1.000
_cell.length_b   1.000
_cell.length_c   1.000
_cell.angle_alpha   90.00
_cell.angle_beta   90.00
_cell.angle_gamma   90.00
#
_symmetry.space_group_name_H-M   'P 1'
#
loop_
_entity.id
_entity.type
_entity.pdbx_description
1 polymer ?
#
loop_
_entity_poly.entity_id
_entity_poly.type
_entity_poly.pdbx_seq_one_letter_code
_entity_poly.pdbx_strand_id
1 'polypeptide(L)'
;MRLSLGLLLPAIAGVAHATSSRVDGFVFTASKLLNDGSVTLTPEQVRVVLAQQLDVTQYHSLGAGDRSEKELKLINTFGGQHPKLFDEGVAGAASPRHLVVFLDVSLEGSKALKAEWSAKGRTEPSFVMVGSPGPESVGALVRDIQQQISPRDLPDEQCTLMKAIDASASECWSSKSSHIMHKFTEDSVSKSFLHLTTSTNNFQSDFESFVKSQDSLFRAIEAGDLEATFLLMTPGQTVRFVKEPWGLYSVPASDSDVRKRQQEQPMSDVVASSSSALSSPQPTSTPIPRLPPLCYNTLESCTTSTQNCSGHGACVRKFGPAEGESGASCFTCKCYSPDATDKTRKGHWGGAACQKQDISAQFWIIAGFSSLLIGIVSYAIGMMFSIGSEKLPGVIGAGVAAKTR
;
A
#
# COMPACT_ATOMS: atom_id res chain seq x y z
N MET A 1 48.96 -11.82 -48.24
CA MET A 1 47.67 -12.45 -47.86
C MET A 1 47.18 -11.83 -46.56
N ARG A 2 45.85 -11.68 -46.44
CA ARG A 2 45.04 -11.29 -45.25
C ARG A 2 44.86 -9.78 -45.07
N LEU A 3 43.82 -9.21 -45.69
CA LEU A 3 42.39 -9.14 -45.25
C LEU A 3 42.15 -7.97 -44.29
N SER A 4 41.82 -6.85 -44.91
CA SER A 4 40.98 -5.76 -44.40
C SER A 4 39.60 -6.27 -43.97
N LEU A 5 39.10 -5.83 -42.80
CA LEU A 5 37.71 -5.38 -42.54
C LEU A 5 37.55 -5.13 -41.03
N GLY A 6 37.88 -3.92 -40.59
CA GLY A 6 37.47 -3.40 -39.28
C GLY A 6 36.08 -2.77 -39.40
N LEU A 7 35.05 -3.60 -39.38
CA LEU A 7 33.63 -3.19 -39.39
C LEU A 7 32.95 -3.86 -38.20
N LEU A 8 33.00 -3.21 -37.03
CA LEU A 8 32.13 -3.53 -35.89
C LEU A 8 31.74 -2.23 -35.17
N LEU A 9 30.79 -1.52 -35.78
CA LEU A 9 29.73 -0.81 -35.07
C LEU A 9 28.47 -1.63 -35.34
N PRO A 10 27.79 -2.09 -34.28
CA PRO A 10 26.44 -1.55 -34.14
C PRO A 10 26.15 -1.07 -32.71
N ALA A 11 25.44 0.05 -32.71
CA ALA A 11 24.67 0.59 -31.62
C ALA A 11 23.89 -0.48 -30.87
N ILE A 12 24.04 -0.50 -29.55
CA ILE A 12 22.93 -0.82 -28.65
C ILE A 12 22.85 0.34 -27.67
N ALA A 13 22.17 1.41 -28.11
CA ALA A 13 21.48 2.31 -27.21
C ALA A 13 20.28 1.54 -26.62
N GLY A 14 20.58 0.59 -25.74
CA GLY A 14 19.62 0.03 -24.83
C GLY A 14 19.42 1.05 -23.73
N VAL A 15 18.62 2.09 -23.99
CA VAL A 15 18.01 2.83 -22.89
C VAL A 15 17.08 1.82 -22.23
N ALA A 16 17.57 1.16 -21.19
CA ALA A 16 16.69 0.57 -20.21
C ALA A 16 15.81 1.72 -19.72
N HIS A 17 14.59 1.83 -20.25
CA HIS A 17 13.53 2.48 -19.52
C HIS A 17 13.40 1.64 -18.24
N ALA A 18 14.08 2.07 -17.18
CA ALA A 18 13.71 1.68 -15.84
C ALA A 18 12.22 2.06 -15.75
N THR A 19 11.34 1.05 -15.81
CA THR A 19 9.90 1.21 -15.69
C THR A 19 9.64 1.73 -14.30
N SER A 20 9.71 3.05 -14.14
CA SER A 20 9.33 3.72 -12.92
C SER A 20 7.85 3.43 -12.75
N SER A 21 7.51 2.80 -11.63
CA SER A 21 6.12 2.56 -11.22
C SER A 21 5.32 3.86 -11.38
N ARG A 22 4.20 3.81 -12.11
CA ARG A 22 3.38 4.97 -12.48
C ARG A 22 1.92 4.73 -12.13
N VAL A 23 1.27 5.68 -11.47
CA VAL A 23 -0.18 5.65 -11.28
C VAL A 23 -0.77 6.78 -12.10
N ASP A 24 -1.71 6.45 -12.98
CA ASP A 24 -2.34 7.42 -13.87
C ASP A 24 -3.61 7.96 -13.19
N GLY A 25 -3.66 9.28 -12.94
CA GLY A 25 -4.78 9.98 -12.30
C GLY A 25 -5.67 10.68 -13.31
N PHE A 26 -6.98 10.43 -13.27
CA PHE A 26 -7.98 11.02 -14.16
C PHE A 26 -9.02 11.80 -13.34
N VAL A 27 -9.06 13.14 -13.47
CA VAL A 27 -9.94 14.04 -12.71
C VAL A 27 -11.08 14.59 -13.55
N PHE A 28 -12.26 13.97 -13.52
CA PHE A 28 -13.41 14.37 -14.32
C PHE A 28 -14.25 15.43 -13.60
N THR A 29 -14.45 16.57 -14.27
CA THR A 29 -15.25 17.70 -13.79
C THR A 29 -16.14 18.23 -14.92
N ALA A 30 -17.19 18.98 -14.59
CA ALA A 30 -18.09 19.58 -15.58
C ALA A 30 -17.37 20.51 -16.56
N SER A 31 -16.37 21.25 -16.06
CA SER A 31 -15.50 22.07 -16.90
C SER A 31 -14.46 21.18 -17.60
N LYS A 32 -14.60 21.00 -18.92
CA LYS A 32 -13.62 20.28 -19.79
C LYS A 32 -12.21 20.94 -19.86
N LEU A 33 -11.89 21.87 -18.96
CA LEU A 33 -10.78 22.82 -19.02
C LEU A 33 -9.49 22.35 -18.34
N LEU A 34 -9.43 21.15 -17.75
CA LEU A 34 -8.19 20.61 -17.14
C LEU A 34 -7.12 20.17 -18.16
N ASN A 35 -7.10 20.79 -19.34
CA ASN A 35 -6.33 20.42 -20.53
C ASN A 35 -4.89 20.99 -20.52
N ASP A 36 -4.25 21.04 -19.36
CA ASP A 36 -2.78 21.12 -19.31
C ASP A 36 -2.29 19.67 -19.34
N GLY A 37 -1.47 19.31 -20.34
CA GLY A 37 -0.98 17.95 -20.54
C GLY A 37 -0.44 17.29 -19.27
N SER A 38 -0.41 15.95 -19.24
CA SER A 38 -0.24 15.17 -18.00
C SER A 38 0.86 15.72 -17.08
N VAL A 39 0.48 16.24 -15.91
CA VAL A 39 1.44 16.80 -14.97
C VAL A 39 1.94 15.73 -14.02
N THR A 40 3.23 15.77 -13.70
CA THR A 40 3.86 14.81 -12.80
C THR A 40 3.72 15.22 -11.34
N LEU A 41 3.24 14.32 -10.48
CA LEU A 41 3.07 14.53 -9.03
C LEU A 41 3.81 13.47 -8.20
N THR A 42 4.26 13.84 -7.00
CA THR A 42 4.74 12.88 -6.00
C THR A 42 3.58 12.23 -5.24
N PRO A 43 3.78 11.08 -4.59
CA PRO A 43 2.74 10.48 -3.74
C PRO A 43 2.24 11.41 -2.64
N GLU A 44 3.13 12.22 -2.05
CA GLU A 44 2.77 13.20 -1.03
C GLU A 44 1.85 14.29 -1.59
N GLN A 45 2.15 14.82 -2.78
CA GLN A 45 1.32 15.81 -3.45
C GLN A 45 -0.04 15.24 -3.84
N VAL A 46 -0.08 14.00 -4.37
CA VAL A 46 -1.35 13.32 -4.67
C VAL A 46 -2.17 13.13 -3.39
N ARG A 47 -1.56 12.70 -2.28
CA ARG A 47 -2.26 12.59 -0.98
C ARG A 47 -2.92 13.90 -0.58
N VAL A 48 -2.24 15.03 -0.74
CA VAL A 48 -2.81 16.35 -0.38
C VAL A 48 -3.94 16.76 -1.33
N VAL A 49 -3.81 16.50 -2.64
CA VAL A 49 -4.91 16.70 -3.60
C VAL A 49 -6.15 15.91 -3.20
N LEU A 50 -5.99 14.63 -2.84
CA LEU A 50 -7.10 13.79 -2.42
C LEU A 50 -7.69 14.24 -1.08
N ALA A 51 -6.85 14.64 -0.13
CA ALA A 51 -7.30 15.20 1.15
C ALA A 51 -8.14 16.46 0.96
N GLN A 52 -7.81 17.26 -0.04
CA GLN A 52 -8.56 18.45 -0.42
C GLN A 52 -9.92 18.07 -1.03
N GLN A 53 -9.95 17.15 -2.00
CA GLN A 53 -11.21 16.64 -2.59
C GLN A 53 -12.15 16.01 -1.55
N LEU A 54 -11.59 15.38 -0.52
CA LEU A 54 -12.35 14.65 0.50
C LEU A 54 -12.65 15.47 1.76
N ASP A 55 -12.22 16.73 1.81
CA ASP A 55 -12.41 17.65 2.95
C ASP A 55 -11.77 17.16 4.28
N VAL A 56 -10.56 16.60 4.19
CA VAL A 56 -9.76 16.11 5.32
C VAL A 56 -8.39 16.79 5.43
N THR A 57 -8.23 17.97 4.82
CA THR A 57 -6.97 18.72 4.76
C THR A 57 -6.32 19.00 6.12
N GLN A 58 -7.10 19.08 7.20
CA GLN A 58 -6.61 19.27 8.57
C GLN A 58 -5.63 18.18 9.04
N TYR A 59 -5.65 17.00 8.41
CA TYR A 59 -4.76 15.90 8.73
C TYR A 59 -3.56 15.78 7.79
N HIS A 60 -3.53 16.59 6.72
CA HIS A 60 -2.65 16.40 5.58
C HIS A 60 -1.91 17.70 5.24
N SER A 61 -0.60 17.70 5.48
CA SER A 61 0.29 18.82 5.12
C SER A 61 1.40 18.35 4.18
N LEU A 62 1.95 19.30 3.41
CA LEU A 62 3.20 19.11 2.67
C LEU A 62 4.41 19.39 3.56
N GLY A 63 5.46 18.60 3.37
CA GLY A 63 6.81 18.84 3.91
C GLY A 63 7.36 20.22 3.53
N ALA A 64 8.37 20.69 4.26
CA ALA A 64 8.92 22.04 4.07
C ALA A 64 9.55 22.29 2.68
N GLY A 65 9.93 21.23 1.95
CA GLY A 65 10.52 21.31 0.61
C GLY A 65 9.52 21.41 -0.54
N ASP A 66 8.26 20.99 -0.33
CA ASP A 66 7.25 20.79 -1.38
C ASP A 66 6.18 21.91 -1.38
N ARG A 67 6.58 23.13 -0.99
CA ARG A 67 5.69 24.31 -0.85
C ARG A 67 5.93 25.36 -1.92
N SER A 68 6.49 24.98 -3.07
CA SER A 68 6.67 25.93 -4.17
C SER A 68 5.32 26.45 -4.66
N GLU A 69 5.25 27.72 -5.07
CA GLU A 69 4.04 28.32 -5.63
C GLU A 69 3.48 27.53 -6.82
N LYS A 70 4.37 26.91 -7.61
CA LYS A 70 4.01 26.03 -8.72
C LYS A 70 3.30 24.76 -8.25
N GLU A 71 3.75 24.18 -7.13
CA GLU A 71 3.19 22.95 -6.56
C GLU A 71 1.84 23.24 -5.90
N LEU A 72 1.75 24.36 -5.16
CA LEU A 72 0.49 24.81 -4.56
C LEU A 72 -0.55 25.13 -5.64
N LYS A 73 -0.15 25.75 -6.76
CA LYS A 73 -1.03 25.97 -7.90
C LYS A 73 -1.55 24.64 -8.45
N LEU A 74 -0.69 23.64 -8.58
CA LEU A 74 -1.05 22.33 -9.11
C LEU A 74 -1.99 21.55 -8.17
N ILE A 75 -1.75 21.62 -6.87
CA ILE A 75 -2.61 21.03 -5.85
C ILE A 75 -3.98 21.69 -5.89
N ASN A 76 -4.04 23.02 -5.95
CA ASN A 76 -5.31 23.76 -6.05
C ASN A 76 -6.06 23.47 -7.36
N THR A 77 -5.36 23.24 -8.47
CA THR A 77 -5.97 22.87 -9.75
C THR A 77 -6.71 21.53 -9.65
N PHE A 78 -6.14 20.54 -8.94
CA PHE A 78 -6.72 19.20 -8.85
C PHE A 78 -7.53 18.96 -7.58
N GLY A 79 -7.40 19.80 -6.55
CA GLY A 79 -8.04 19.62 -5.25
C GLY A 79 -9.56 19.72 -5.25
N GLY A 80 -10.16 20.19 -6.36
CA GLY A 80 -11.60 20.40 -6.46
C GLY A 80 -12.00 21.85 -6.17
N GLN A 81 -13.27 22.17 -6.46
CA GLN A 81 -13.80 23.51 -6.24
C GLN A 81 -14.24 23.68 -4.79
N HIS A 82 -13.46 24.40 -3.99
CA HIS A 82 -13.87 24.82 -2.65
C HIS A 82 -14.54 26.19 -2.69
N PRO A 83 -15.56 26.42 -1.85
CA PRO A 83 -16.06 27.76 -1.60
C PRO A 83 -14.90 28.65 -1.15
N LYS A 84 -14.65 29.76 -1.83
CA LYS A 84 -13.66 30.73 -1.36
C LYS A 84 -14.16 31.30 -0.04
N LEU A 85 -13.26 31.46 0.92
CA LEU A 85 -13.55 31.92 2.29
C LEU A 85 -14.31 33.27 2.35
N PHE A 86 -14.32 34.03 1.26
CA PHE A 86 -14.92 35.36 1.16
C PHE A 86 -15.95 35.51 0.02
N ASP A 87 -16.34 34.43 -0.67
CA ASP A 87 -17.43 34.48 -1.64
C ASP A 87 -18.77 34.19 -0.93
N GLU A 88 -19.29 35.18 -0.18
CA GLU A 88 -20.65 35.16 0.39
C GLU A 88 -21.78 35.31 -0.67
N GLY A 89 -21.44 35.25 -1.96
CA GLY A 89 -22.29 35.71 -3.06
C GLY A 89 -22.84 34.67 -4.03
N VAL A 90 -22.62 33.37 -3.84
CA VAL A 90 -23.24 32.33 -4.70
C VAL A 90 -24.01 31.32 -3.85
N ALA A 91 -24.94 31.83 -3.05
CA ALA A 91 -26.02 31.03 -2.47
C ALA A 91 -26.94 30.52 -3.59
N GLY A 92 -26.48 29.51 -4.33
CA GLY A 92 -27.23 28.92 -5.44
C GLY A 92 -26.46 27.94 -6.33
N ALA A 93 -25.13 28.02 -6.38
CA ALA A 93 -24.32 26.99 -7.03
C ALA A 93 -23.97 25.92 -5.99
N ALA A 94 -24.72 24.82 -5.98
CA ALA A 94 -24.36 23.67 -5.16
C ALA A 94 -22.94 23.22 -5.56
N SER A 95 -21.99 23.25 -4.63
CA SER A 95 -20.65 22.70 -4.85
C SER A 95 -20.80 21.22 -5.23
N PRO A 96 -20.11 20.73 -6.27
CA PRO A 96 -20.23 19.35 -6.69
C PRO A 96 -19.83 18.39 -5.57
N ARG A 97 -20.36 17.18 -5.60
CA ARG A 97 -19.90 16.09 -4.74
C ARG A 97 -18.58 15.55 -5.28
N HIS A 98 -17.72 15.03 -4.41
CA HIS A 98 -16.42 14.49 -4.81
C HIS A 98 -16.36 12.97 -4.61
N LEU A 99 -16.06 12.24 -5.68
CA LEU A 99 -15.85 10.79 -5.66
C LEU A 99 -14.38 10.47 -5.96
N VAL A 100 -13.67 9.84 -5.03
CA VAL A 100 -12.30 9.35 -5.23
C VAL A 100 -12.29 7.83 -5.34
N VAL A 101 -11.79 7.29 -6.45
CA VAL A 101 -11.77 5.86 -6.71
C VAL A 101 -10.36 5.38 -7.01
N PHE A 102 -9.83 4.48 -6.18
CA PHE A 102 -8.61 3.76 -6.46
C PHE A 102 -8.96 2.44 -7.16
N LEU A 103 -8.45 2.25 -8.38
CA LEU A 103 -8.70 1.05 -9.19
C LEU A 103 -7.42 0.24 -9.32
N ASP A 104 -7.40 -0.95 -8.73
CA ASP A 104 -6.39 -1.98 -8.99
C ASP A 104 -6.87 -2.83 -10.17
N VAL A 105 -6.24 -2.63 -11.34
CA VAL A 105 -6.63 -3.23 -12.63
C VAL A 105 -5.46 -3.92 -13.30
N SER A 106 -5.72 -4.97 -14.07
CA SER A 106 -4.70 -5.55 -14.96
C SER A 106 -4.29 -4.56 -16.06
N LEU A 107 -3.17 -4.84 -16.74
CA LEU A 107 -2.70 -4.00 -17.84
C LEU A 107 -3.76 -3.83 -18.95
N GLU A 108 -4.41 -4.93 -19.32
CA GLU A 108 -5.49 -4.92 -20.32
C GLU A 108 -6.74 -4.19 -19.83
N GLY A 109 -7.12 -4.38 -18.56
CA GLY A 109 -8.23 -3.62 -17.96
C GLY A 109 -7.97 -2.12 -17.96
N SER A 110 -6.73 -1.70 -17.69
CA SER A 110 -6.31 -0.29 -17.77
C SER A 110 -6.44 0.27 -19.18
N LYS A 111 -6.12 -0.54 -20.20
CA LYS A 111 -6.20 -0.14 -21.61
C LYS A 111 -7.66 -0.01 -22.05
N ALA A 112 -8.51 -0.94 -21.64
CA ALA A 112 -9.94 -0.89 -21.91
C ALA A 112 -10.60 0.37 -21.29
N LEU A 113 -10.32 0.66 -20.01
CA LEU A 113 -10.83 1.86 -19.35
C LEU A 113 -10.36 3.15 -20.02
N LYS A 114 -9.07 3.22 -20.38
CA LYS A 114 -8.52 4.38 -21.10
C LYS A 114 -9.16 4.58 -22.47
N ALA A 115 -9.50 3.50 -23.18
CA ALA A 115 -10.20 3.59 -24.45
C ALA A 115 -11.61 4.17 -24.29
N GLU A 116 -12.36 3.72 -23.28
CA GLU A 116 -13.68 4.24 -22.94
C GLU A 116 -13.62 5.73 -22.55
N TRP A 117 -12.66 6.12 -21.71
CA TRP A 117 -12.49 7.52 -21.31
C TRP A 117 -12.02 8.42 -22.44
N SER A 118 -11.20 7.88 -23.36
CA SER A 118 -10.82 8.55 -24.59
C SER A 118 -12.03 8.86 -25.46
N ALA A 119 -12.97 7.90 -25.58
CA ALA A 119 -14.23 8.12 -26.30
C ALA A 119 -15.13 9.20 -25.64
N LYS A 120 -15.02 9.38 -24.32
CA LYS A 120 -15.66 10.47 -23.55
C LYS A 120 -14.89 11.80 -23.60
N GLY A 121 -13.84 11.89 -24.43
CA GLY A 121 -13.08 13.12 -24.66
C GLY A 121 -11.88 13.30 -23.72
N ARG A 122 -11.49 12.26 -22.98
CA ARG A 122 -10.29 12.29 -22.13
C ARG A 122 -9.24 11.29 -22.59
N THR A 123 -8.34 11.77 -23.44
CA THR A 123 -7.31 10.94 -24.08
C THR A 123 -6.07 10.71 -23.19
N GLU A 124 -5.81 11.60 -22.25
CA GLU A 124 -4.63 11.57 -21.38
C GLU A 124 -4.99 11.69 -19.90
N PRO A 125 -4.16 11.16 -18.99
CA PRO A 125 -4.34 11.37 -17.55
C PRO A 125 -4.15 12.85 -17.20
N SER A 126 -4.94 13.33 -16.23
CA SER A 126 -4.81 14.68 -15.68
C SER A 126 -3.47 14.89 -15.00
N PHE A 127 -3.01 13.86 -14.29
CA PHE A 127 -1.69 13.82 -13.69
C PHE A 127 -1.15 12.39 -13.65
N VAL A 128 0.17 12.27 -13.54
CA VAL A 128 0.88 11.00 -13.38
C VAL A 128 1.64 11.04 -12.06
N MET A 129 1.36 10.09 -11.19
CA MET A 129 2.11 9.92 -9.95
C MET A 129 3.39 9.14 -10.21
N VAL A 130 4.53 9.71 -9.85
CA VAL A 130 5.83 9.04 -9.94
C VAL A 130 6.03 8.18 -8.70
N GLY A 131 6.32 6.90 -8.91
CA GLY A 131 6.28 5.95 -7.82
C GLY A 131 4.87 5.38 -7.66
N SER A 132 4.78 4.12 -7.26
CA SER A 132 3.54 3.55 -6.75
C SER A 132 3.76 3.13 -5.31
N PRO A 133 2.96 3.65 -4.36
CA PRO A 133 2.95 3.19 -2.97
C PRO A 133 2.63 1.70 -2.81
N GLY A 134 2.09 1.05 -3.86
CA GLY A 134 1.62 -0.32 -3.84
C GLY A 134 0.21 -0.46 -3.22
N PRO A 135 -0.53 -1.52 -3.57
CA PRO A 135 -1.94 -1.67 -3.19
C PRO A 135 -2.15 -1.75 -1.68
N GLU A 136 -1.24 -2.37 -0.93
CA GLU A 136 -1.32 -2.44 0.54
C GLU A 136 -1.24 -1.04 1.19
N SER A 137 -0.32 -0.21 0.70
CA SER A 137 -0.16 1.17 1.18
C SER A 137 -1.34 2.05 0.79
N VAL A 138 -1.89 1.86 -0.42
CA VAL A 138 -3.11 2.55 -0.86
C VAL A 138 -4.29 2.18 0.03
N GLY A 139 -4.46 0.89 0.34
CA GLY A 139 -5.50 0.41 1.25
C GLY A 139 -5.33 0.94 2.68
N ALA A 140 -4.09 1.14 3.14
CA ALA A 140 -3.84 1.81 4.41
C ALA A 140 -4.28 3.28 4.39
N LEU A 141 -3.89 4.04 3.36
CA LEU A 141 -4.30 5.45 3.22
C LEU A 141 -5.83 5.59 3.16
N VAL A 142 -6.51 4.73 2.38
CA VAL A 142 -7.98 4.74 2.26
C VAL A 142 -8.65 4.51 3.61
N ARG A 143 -8.16 3.55 4.40
CA ARG A 143 -8.68 3.31 5.75
C ARG A 143 -8.42 4.48 6.70
N ASP A 144 -7.25 5.09 6.62
CA ASP A 144 -6.88 6.21 7.51
C ASP A 144 -7.70 7.47 7.15
N ILE A 145 -7.98 7.71 5.85
CA ILE A 145 -8.91 8.75 5.39
C ILE A 145 -10.34 8.47 5.88
N GLN A 146 -10.81 7.23 5.82
CA GLN A 146 -12.12 6.86 6.37
C GLN A 146 -12.22 7.20 7.86
N GLN A 147 -11.16 6.95 8.64
CA GLN A 147 -11.10 7.31 10.05
C GLN A 147 -11.09 8.84 10.25
N GLN A 148 -10.48 9.60 9.36
CA GLN A 148 -10.48 11.06 9.42
C GLN A 148 -11.86 11.68 9.14
N ILE A 149 -12.61 11.07 8.20
CA ILE A 149 -13.97 11.48 7.84
C ILE A 149 -14.96 11.08 8.94
N SER A 150 -14.93 9.81 9.35
CA SER A 150 -15.85 9.24 10.35
C SER A 150 -15.08 8.42 11.38
N PRO A 151 -14.50 9.04 12.43
CA PRO A 151 -13.68 8.34 13.43
C PRO A 151 -14.42 7.27 14.24
N ARG A 152 -15.77 7.25 14.18
CA ARG A 152 -16.63 6.35 14.96
C ARG A 152 -17.23 5.21 14.16
N ASP A 153 -17.17 5.27 12.84
CA ASP A 153 -17.69 4.24 11.96
C ASP A 153 -16.54 3.41 11.41
N LEU A 154 -16.51 2.12 11.76
CA LEU A 154 -15.66 1.14 11.08
C LEU A 154 -16.00 1.17 9.58
N PRO A 155 -15.04 0.89 8.68
CA PRO A 155 -15.29 0.91 7.25
C PRO A 155 -16.45 -0.04 6.96
N ASP A 156 -17.56 0.51 6.48
CA ASP A 156 -18.68 -0.30 6.09
C ASP A 156 -18.27 -1.03 4.81
N GLU A 157 -17.99 -2.34 4.89
CA GLU A 157 -17.75 -3.20 3.72
C GLU A 157 -18.92 -3.15 2.71
N GLN A 158 -20.02 -2.48 3.06
CA GLN A 158 -21.24 -2.35 2.28
C GLN A 158 -21.17 -1.33 1.13
N CYS A 159 -20.19 -0.43 1.09
CA CYS A 159 -20.04 0.51 -0.02
C CYS A 159 -19.25 -0.11 -1.18
N THR A 160 -19.96 -0.65 -2.18
CA THR A 160 -19.35 -1.19 -3.41
C THR A 160 -19.11 -0.10 -4.45
N LEU A 161 -18.26 -0.37 -5.44
CA LEU A 161 -17.97 0.58 -6.53
C LEU A 161 -19.25 1.05 -7.24
N MET A 162 -20.21 0.15 -7.46
CA MET A 162 -21.47 0.47 -8.13
C MET A 162 -22.35 1.40 -7.28
N LYS A 163 -22.37 1.18 -5.97
CA LYS A 163 -23.10 2.06 -5.04
C LYS A 163 -22.42 3.41 -4.86
N ALA A 164 -21.08 3.46 -4.85
CA ALA A 164 -20.34 4.70 -4.72
C ALA A 164 -20.57 5.64 -5.92
N ILE A 165 -20.77 5.08 -7.12
CA ILE A 165 -21.12 5.84 -8.34
C ILE A 165 -22.55 6.40 -8.27
N ASP A 166 -23.44 5.72 -7.57
CA ASP A 166 -24.79 6.21 -7.33
C ASP A 166 -24.79 7.28 -6.23
N ALA A 167 -24.88 8.54 -6.64
CA ALA A 167 -24.94 9.66 -5.71
C ALA A 167 -26.17 9.58 -4.76
N SER A 168 -27.22 8.84 -5.11
CA SER A 168 -28.38 8.67 -4.23
C SER A 168 -28.15 7.69 -3.08
N ALA A 169 -27.10 6.85 -3.15
CA ALA A 169 -26.79 5.84 -2.14
C ALA A 169 -26.16 6.47 -0.88
N SER A 170 -26.97 7.06 0.00
CA SER A 170 -26.49 7.82 1.17
C SER A 170 -25.51 7.08 2.08
N GLU A 171 -25.55 5.75 2.10
CA GLU A 171 -24.61 4.89 2.84
C GLU A 171 -23.15 5.01 2.40
N CYS A 172 -22.90 5.39 1.14
CA CYS A 172 -21.56 5.51 0.56
C CYS A 172 -20.95 6.90 0.69
N TRP A 173 -21.71 7.88 1.20
CA TRP A 173 -21.37 9.29 1.07
C TRP A 173 -21.40 9.98 2.43
N SER A 174 -20.25 10.54 2.82
CA SER A 174 -20.16 11.40 3.99
C SER A 174 -20.34 12.84 3.55
N SER A 175 -21.53 13.40 3.81
CA SER A 175 -21.92 14.75 3.37
C SER A 175 -21.82 14.92 1.85
N LYS A 176 -20.66 15.34 1.33
CA LYS A 176 -20.42 15.61 -0.10
C LYS A 176 -19.27 14.81 -0.69
N SER A 177 -18.56 13.99 0.09
CA SER A 177 -17.43 13.22 -0.39
C SER A 177 -17.63 11.71 -0.20
N SER A 178 -17.09 10.94 -1.13
CA SER A 178 -17.01 9.49 -1.07
C SER A 178 -15.65 9.04 -1.57
N HIS A 179 -15.11 8.00 -0.96
CA HIS A 179 -13.84 7.41 -1.38
C HIS A 179 -13.93 5.89 -1.31
N ILE A 180 -13.35 5.22 -2.30
CA ILE A 180 -13.36 3.76 -2.35
C ILE A 180 -12.09 3.24 -3.01
N MET A 181 -11.61 2.10 -2.53
CA MET A 181 -10.65 1.27 -3.26
C MET A 181 -11.37 0.04 -3.79
N HIS A 182 -11.28 -0.18 -5.09
CA HIS A 182 -11.81 -1.37 -5.74
C HIS A 182 -10.71 -2.12 -6.48
N LYS A 183 -10.66 -3.43 -6.24
CA LYS A 183 -9.72 -4.32 -6.90
C LYS A 183 -10.47 -5.23 -7.86
N PHE A 184 -10.16 -5.11 -9.14
CA PHE A 184 -10.65 -6.03 -10.15
C PHE A 184 -9.79 -7.29 -10.14
N THR A 185 -10.42 -8.45 -10.10
CA THR A 185 -9.71 -9.73 -10.21
C THR A 185 -9.27 -9.96 -11.66
N GLU A 186 -8.12 -10.60 -11.89
CA GLU A 186 -7.65 -10.91 -13.25
C GLU A 186 -8.67 -11.75 -14.04
N ASP A 187 -9.38 -12.63 -13.33
CA ASP A 187 -10.46 -13.46 -13.88
C ASP A 187 -11.66 -12.63 -14.35
N SER A 188 -12.03 -11.56 -13.61
CA SER A 188 -13.12 -10.65 -14.01
C SER A 188 -12.81 -9.88 -15.30
N VAL A 189 -11.57 -9.42 -15.47
CA VAL A 189 -11.14 -8.68 -16.67
C VAL A 189 -10.99 -9.62 -17.87
N SER A 190 -10.38 -10.79 -17.66
CA SER A 190 -10.14 -11.78 -18.72
C SER A 190 -11.46 -12.35 -19.26
N LYS A 191 -12.42 -12.66 -18.36
CA LYS A 191 -13.76 -13.14 -18.75
C LYS A 191 -14.58 -12.07 -19.47
N SER A 192 -14.47 -10.79 -19.11
CA SER A 192 -15.10 -9.68 -19.85
C SER A 192 -14.65 -9.66 -21.32
N PHE A 193 -13.34 -9.77 -21.55
CA PHE A 193 -12.78 -9.78 -22.90
C PHE A 193 -13.19 -11.03 -23.70
N LEU A 194 -13.25 -12.19 -23.03
CA LEU A 194 -13.73 -13.42 -23.64
C LEU A 194 -15.22 -13.35 -24.01
N HIS A 195 -16.06 -12.68 -23.20
CA HIS A 195 -17.48 -12.52 -23.47
C HIS A 195 -17.73 -11.62 -24.69
N LEU A 196 -16.98 -10.52 -24.81
CA LEU A 196 -17.06 -9.59 -25.95
C LEU A 196 -16.70 -10.25 -27.29
N THR A 197 -15.93 -11.33 -27.26
CA THR A 197 -15.46 -12.07 -28.46
C THR A 197 -16.27 -13.34 -28.75
N THR A 198 -16.98 -13.91 -27.78
CA THR A 198 -17.63 -15.22 -27.93
C THR A 198 -19.15 -15.22 -27.79
N SER A 199 -19.79 -14.13 -27.33
CA SER A 199 -21.26 -14.00 -27.23
C SER A 199 -21.94 -15.25 -26.65
N THR A 200 -21.38 -15.82 -25.58
CA THR A 200 -21.95 -17.00 -24.89
C THR A 200 -22.47 -16.63 -23.50
N ASN A 201 -23.73 -17.02 -23.27
CA ASN A 201 -24.63 -16.91 -22.13
C ASN A 201 -24.10 -16.41 -20.75
N ASN A 202 -24.77 -15.36 -20.25
CA ASN A 202 -25.09 -15.05 -18.84
C ASN A 202 -23.97 -14.97 -17.78
N PHE A 203 -22.71 -14.67 -18.14
CA PHE A 203 -21.70 -14.30 -17.15
C PHE A 203 -21.28 -12.83 -17.31
N GLN A 204 -21.89 -11.94 -16.53
CA GLN A 204 -21.58 -10.52 -16.48
C GLN A 204 -20.51 -10.29 -15.39
N SER A 205 -19.31 -9.91 -15.80
CA SER A 205 -18.23 -9.60 -14.86
C SER A 205 -18.43 -8.23 -14.20
N ASP A 206 -17.93 -8.06 -12.97
CA ASP A 206 -18.00 -6.77 -12.24
C ASP A 206 -17.31 -5.63 -13.01
N PHE A 207 -16.24 -5.94 -13.75
CA PHE A 207 -15.55 -4.98 -14.62
C PHE A 207 -16.43 -4.50 -15.78
N GLU A 208 -17.13 -5.42 -16.44
CA GLU A 208 -18.05 -5.06 -17.54
C GLU A 208 -19.25 -4.25 -17.02
N SER A 209 -19.77 -4.60 -15.83
CA SER A 209 -20.83 -3.83 -15.17
C SER A 209 -20.37 -2.43 -14.82
N PHE A 210 -19.12 -2.28 -14.36
CA PHE A 210 -18.51 -0.96 -14.15
C PHE A 210 -18.43 -0.17 -15.44
N VAL A 211 -17.85 -0.73 -16.50
CA VAL A 211 -17.73 -0.04 -17.80
C VAL A 211 -19.10 0.42 -18.31
N LYS A 212 -20.12 -0.44 -18.27
CA LYS A 212 -21.50 -0.09 -18.70
C LYS A 212 -22.16 0.98 -17.82
N SER A 213 -21.86 1.01 -16.52
CA SER A 213 -22.46 1.98 -15.58
C SER A 213 -21.77 3.36 -15.61
N GLN A 214 -20.65 3.53 -16.31
CA GLN A 214 -20.01 4.84 -16.40
C GLN A 214 -20.85 5.91 -17.11
N ASP A 215 -21.85 5.53 -17.92
CA ASP A 215 -22.73 6.50 -18.56
C ASP A 215 -23.61 7.30 -17.57
N SER A 216 -24.04 6.70 -16.46
CA SER A 216 -24.75 7.46 -15.41
C SER A 216 -23.79 8.38 -14.67
N LEU A 217 -22.58 7.91 -14.38
CA LEU A 217 -21.52 8.69 -13.77
C LEU A 217 -21.21 9.95 -14.60
N PHE A 218 -20.92 9.78 -15.89
CA PHE A 218 -20.56 10.90 -16.75
C PHE A 218 -21.71 11.89 -16.95
N ARG A 219 -22.96 11.44 -16.94
CA ARG A 219 -24.12 12.34 -16.95
C ARG A 219 -24.18 13.22 -15.69
N ALA A 220 -23.90 12.66 -14.51
CA ALA A 220 -23.84 13.44 -13.27
C ALA A 220 -22.67 14.46 -13.27
N ILE A 221 -21.55 14.10 -13.89
CA ILE A 221 -20.40 14.99 -14.06
C ILE A 221 -20.70 16.12 -15.04
N GLU A 222 -21.34 15.82 -16.17
CA GLU A 222 -21.76 16.82 -17.16
C GLU A 222 -22.82 17.78 -16.60
N ALA A 223 -23.69 17.29 -15.71
CA ALA A 223 -24.66 18.13 -14.99
C ALA A 223 -24.00 19.07 -13.96
N GLY A 224 -22.76 18.79 -13.55
CA GLY A 224 -22.07 19.55 -12.50
C GLY A 224 -22.41 19.14 -11.07
N ASP A 225 -23.14 18.04 -10.90
CA ASP A 225 -23.51 17.51 -9.57
C ASP A 225 -22.37 16.72 -8.92
N LEU A 226 -21.42 16.22 -9.73
CA LEU A 226 -20.36 15.30 -9.34
C LEU A 226 -19.03 15.65 -9.99
N GLU A 227 -17.95 15.55 -9.22
CA GLU A 227 -16.57 15.48 -9.69
C GLU A 227 -15.97 14.13 -9.27
N ALA A 228 -15.30 13.45 -10.19
CA ALA A 228 -14.78 12.10 -9.95
C ALA A 228 -13.28 12.01 -10.29
N THR A 229 -12.50 11.50 -9.35
CA THR A 229 -11.06 11.26 -9.52
C THR A 229 -10.78 9.77 -9.49
N PHE A 230 -10.23 9.23 -10.59
CA PHE A 230 -9.82 7.83 -10.68
C PHE A 230 -8.30 7.71 -10.66
N LEU A 231 -7.78 6.85 -9.79
CA LEU A 231 -6.36 6.47 -9.76
C LEU A 231 -6.22 5.04 -10.28
N LEU A 232 -5.62 4.89 -11.47
CA LEU A 232 -5.38 3.60 -12.10
C LEU A 232 -4.03 3.03 -11.69
N MET A 233 -4.08 1.93 -10.94
CA MET A 233 -2.92 1.15 -10.51
C MET A 233 -2.85 -0.13 -11.34
N THR A 234 -1.66 -0.49 -11.84
CA THR A 234 -1.46 -1.74 -12.59
C THR A 234 -0.40 -2.63 -11.92
N PRO A 235 -0.50 -3.98 -12.04
CA PRO A 235 0.45 -4.90 -11.43
C PRO A 235 1.87 -4.73 -11.99
N GLY A 236 2.88 -5.08 -11.18
CA GLY A 236 4.31 -4.96 -11.53
C GLY A 236 4.96 -3.62 -11.16
N GLN A 237 4.25 -2.78 -10.43
CA GLN A 237 4.66 -1.40 -10.11
C GLN A 237 5.18 -1.21 -8.68
N THR A 238 5.70 -2.23 -7.99
CA THR A 238 6.21 -2.01 -6.62
C THR A 238 7.61 -1.41 -6.65
N VAL A 239 7.77 -0.23 -6.07
CA VAL A 239 9.12 0.27 -5.71
C VAL A 239 9.59 -0.45 -4.45
N ARG A 240 10.91 -0.53 -4.27
CA ARG A 240 11.55 -1.00 -3.03
C ARG A 240 10.93 -0.28 -1.84
N PHE A 241 10.71 -1.00 -0.73
CA PHE A 241 10.14 -0.48 0.51
C PHE A 241 10.66 0.94 0.84
N VAL A 242 9.81 1.95 0.61
CA VAL A 242 10.04 3.32 1.07
C VAL A 242 9.38 3.44 2.43
N LYS A 243 10.15 3.88 3.43
CA LYS A 243 9.59 4.27 4.72
C LYS A 243 8.70 5.49 4.48
N GLU A 244 7.41 5.38 4.78
CA GLU A 244 6.39 6.43 4.54
C GLU A 244 6.13 6.71 3.04
N PRO A 245 5.50 5.77 2.30
CA PRO A 245 5.31 5.89 0.85
C PRO A 245 4.35 7.01 0.43
N TRP A 246 3.58 7.59 1.35
CA TRP A 246 2.69 8.73 1.15
C TRP A 246 3.15 10.01 1.87
N GLY A 247 4.35 9.99 2.44
CA GLY A 247 4.82 11.04 3.36
C GLY A 247 4.12 10.99 4.73
N LEU A 248 4.31 12.05 5.51
CA LEU A 248 3.80 12.18 6.88
C LEU A 248 2.41 12.83 6.90
N TYR A 249 1.48 12.24 7.65
CA TYR A 249 0.15 12.78 7.93
C TYR A 249 -0.34 12.30 9.30
N SER A 250 -1.38 12.93 9.83
CA SER A 250 -1.94 12.55 11.13
C SER A 250 -3.24 11.76 10.95
N VAL A 251 -3.57 10.96 11.95
CA VAL A 251 -4.83 10.20 12.04
C VAL A 251 -5.47 10.56 13.37
N PRO A 252 -6.81 10.67 13.47
CA PRO A 252 -7.47 10.99 14.73
C PRO A 252 -7.06 10.00 15.83
N ALA A 253 -6.74 10.51 17.02
CA ALA A 253 -6.45 9.67 18.16
C ALA A 253 -7.69 8.84 18.52
N SER A 254 -7.51 7.55 18.78
CA SER A 254 -8.64 6.70 19.19
C SER A 254 -9.13 7.14 20.58
N ASP A 255 -10.41 6.94 20.88
CA ASP A 255 -11.00 7.23 22.19
C ASP A 255 -10.27 6.46 23.33
N SER A 256 -9.61 5.35 22.99
CA SER A 256 -8.75 4.59 23.90
C SER A 256 -7.44 5.32 24.24
N ASP A 257 -6.88 6.09 23.31
CA ASP A 257 -5.68 6.91 23.53
C ASP A 257 -6.01 8.17 24.34
N VAL A 258 -7.20 8.75 24.11
CA VAL A 258 -7.70 9.87 24.92
C VAL A 258 -8.01 9.41 26.35
N ARG A 259 -8.63 8.24 26.54
CA ARG A 259 -8.84 7.64 27.86
C ARG A 259 -7.53 7.31 28.57
N LYS A 260 -6.52 6.82 27.87
CA LYS A 260 -5.17 6.64 28.45
C LYS A 260 -4.59 7.97 28.95
N ARG A 261 -4.75 9.06 28.19
CA ARG A 261 -4.33 10.39 28.62
C ARG A 261 -5.16 10.94 29.77
N GLN A 262 -6.47 10.67 29.84
CA GLN A 262 -7.33 11.08 30.95
C GLN A 262 -7.14 10.24 32.22
N GLN A 263 -6.62 9.02 32.08
CA GLN A 263 -6.24 8.17 33.22
C GLN A 263 -4.93 8.61 33.89
N GLU A 264 -4.20 9.55 33.29
CA GLU A 264 -3.22 10.39 33.98
C GLU A 264 -3.97 11.50 34.74
N GLN A 265 -4.63 11.15 35.86
CA GLN A 265 -5.23 12.14 36.75
C GLN A 265 -4.16 12.81 37.64
N PRO A 266 -4.30 14.11 37.97
CA PRO A 266 -3.42 14.77 38.94
C PRO A 266 -3.61 14.10 40.31
N MET A 267 -2.51 13.66 40.93
CA MET A 267 -2.50 12.94 42.20
C MET A 267 -3.24 13.73 43.29
N SER A 268 -4.30 13.12 43.86
CA SER A 268 -4.68 13.40 45.24
C SER A 268 -3.92 12.46 46.16
N ASP A 269 -3.29 13.04 47.18
CA ASP A 269 -2.57 12.35 48.22
C ASP A 269 -3.46 11.35 48.98
N VAL A 270 -3.19 10.06 48.82
CA VAL A 270 -3.63 9.04 49.78
C VAL A 270 -2.45 8.15 50.12
N VAL A 271 -1.94 8.37 51.33
CA VAL A 271 -0.97 7.52 52.02
C VAL A 271 -1.64 6.19 52.37
N ALA A 272 -1.09 5.08 51.91
CA ALA A 272 -1.28 3.77 52.54
C ALA A 272 -0.08 2.86 52.28
N SER A 273 0.76 2.74 53.32
CA SER A 273 1.85 1.78 53.45
C SER A 273 1.33 0.34 53.59
N SER A 274 2.01 -0.64 52.99
CA SER A 274 2.28 -1.93 53.64
C SER A 274 3.30 -2.81 52.89
N SER A 275 4.46 -2.93 53.54
CA SER A 275 5.28 -4.14 53.78
C SER A 275 5.90 -4.95 52.63
N SER A 276 7.23 -4.87 52.64
CA SER A 276 8.31 -5.69 52.08
C SER A 276 8.28 -7.19 52.42
N ALA A 277 8.81 -8.01 51.50
CA ALA A 277 9.61 -9.18 51.85
C ALA A 277 10.73 -9.40 50.79
N LEU A 278 11.95 -9.53 51.30
CA LEU A 278 13.24 -9.63 50.62
C LEU A 278 13.67 -11.11 50.55
N SER A 279 14.17 -11.59 49.41
CA SER A 279 14.99 -12.82 49.32
C SER A 279 15.98 -12.73 48.15
N SER A 280 17.26 -12.95 48.47
CA SER A 280 18.44 -12.96 47.56
C SER A 280 18.90 -14.43 47.31
N PRO A 281 19.97 -14.73 46.54
CA PRO A 281 19.85 -15.14 45.13
C PRO A 281 20.44 -16.55 44.85
N GLN A 282 19.93 -17.27 43.84
CA GLN A 282 20.69 -18.38 43.25
C GLN A 282 20.31 -18.60 41.76
N PRO A 283 21.27 -18.87 40.86
CA PRO A 283 21.03 -18.90 39.43
C PRO A 283 20.62 -20.30 38.97
N THR A 284 19.41 -20.42 38.44
CA THR A 284 19.01 -21.61 37.70
C THR A 284 18.23 -21.16 36.48
N SER A 285 18.77 -21.48 35.31
CA SER A 285 18.20 -21.25 33.99
C SER A 285 16.84 -21.93 33.87
N THR A 286 15.79 -21.21 34.23
CA THR A 286 14.40 -21.64 34.03
C THR A 286 13.80 -20.78 32.92
N PRO A 287 13.09 -21.39 31.96
CA PRO A 287 12.43 -20.64 30.89
C PRO A 287 11.32 -19.79 31.51
N ILE A 288 11.33 -18.50 31.17
CA ILE A 288 10.40 -17.48 31.72
C ILE A 288 8.96 -17.88 31.32
N PRO A 289 8.09 -18.33 32.27
CA PRO A 289 6.80 -18.92 31.92
C PRO A 289 5.68 -17.89 31.70
N ARG A 290 5.96 -16.60 31.86
CA ARG A 290 4.95 -15.53 31.82
C ARG A 290 5.41 -14.41 30.91
N LEU A 291 4.49 -13.90 30.10
CA LEU A 291 4.73 -12.79 29.18
C LEU A 291 5.35 -11.63 29.99
N PRO A 292 6.63 -11.26 29.74
CA PRO A 292 7.29 -10.27 30.58
C PRO A 292 6.59 -8.92 30.45
N PRO A 293 6.39 -8.18 31.54
CA PRO A 293 5.84 -6.82 31.47
C PRO A 293 6.74 -5.95 30.59
N LEU A 294 6.12 -5.10 29.77
CA LEU A 294 6.83 -4.24 28.80
C LEU A 294 7.67 -3.13 29.47
N CYS A 295 7.41 -2.85 30.75
CA CYS A 295 8.10 -1.85 31.56
C CYS A 295 8.30 -2.36 32.98
N TYR A 296 9.53 -2.22 33.50
CA TYR A 296 9.88 -2.45 34.90
C TYR A 296 10.10 -1.13 35.62
N ASN A 297 9.69 -1.03 36.88
CA ASN A 297 9.76 0.22 37.64
C ASN A 297 11.18 0.55 38.12
N THR A 298 12.05 -0.44 38.27
CA THR A 298 13.44 -0.28 38.72
C THR A 298 14.41 -1.06 37.83
N LEU A 299 15.68 -0.62 37.81
CA LEU A 299 16.74 -1.33 37.11
C LEU A 299 16.91 -2.76 37.63
N GLU A 300 16.85 -2.96 38.95
CA GLU A 300 16.96 -4.28 39.59
C GLU A 300 15.79 -5.20 39.23
N SER A 301 14.57 -4.69 39.19
CA SER A 301 13.40 -5.47 38.77
C SER A 301 13.54 -5.93 37.31
N CYS A 302 14.08 -5.06 36.44
CA CYS A 302 14.39 -5.42 35.06
C CYS A 302 15.45 -6.52 34.98
N THR A 303 16.58 -6.38 35.67
CA THR A 303 17.69 -7.34 35.58
C THR A 303 17.34 -8.69 36.19
N THR A 304 16.66 -8.72 37.34
CA THR A 304 16.24 -9.97 37.99
C THR A 304 15.16 -10.69 37.19
N SER A 305 14.13 -9.98 36.70
CA SER A 305 13.01 -10.61 36.00
C SER A 305 13.36 -11.07 34.59
N THR A 306 14.32 -10.40 33.92
CA THR A 306 14.74 -10.76 32.55
C THR A 306 16.03 -11.57 32.49
N GLN A 307 16.59 -11.95 33.66
CA GLN A 307 17.90 -12.60 33.77
C GLN A 307 18.97 -11.83 32.98
N ASN A 308 19.09 -10.53 33.24
CA ASN A 308 19.97 -9.62 32.53
C ASN A 308 19.76 -9.66 31.00
N CYS A 309 18.50 -9.53 30.57
CA CYS A 309 18.08 -9.63 29.16
C CYS A 309 18.59 -10.91 28.48
N SER A 310 18.45 -12.05 29.17
CA SER A 310 18.91 -13.37 28.72
C SER A 310 20.40 -13.42 28.35
N GLY A 311 21.22 -12.50 28.89
CA GLY A 311 22.64 -12.37 28.56
C GLY A 311 22.93 -11.76 27.18
N HIS A 312 21.89 -11.38 26.43
CA HIS A 312 21.97 -10.85 25.06
C HIS A 312 21.60 -9.37 24.95
N GLY A 313 21.47 -8.68 26.09
CA GLY A 313 21.21 -7.25 26.15
C GLY A 313 21.57 -6.63 27.50
N ALA A 314 21.15 -5.38 27.68
CA ALA A 314 21.24 -4.66 28.94
C ALA A 314 19.92 -3.94 29.24
N CYS A 315 19.55 -3.88 30.52
CA CYS A 315 18.41 -3.09 30.96
C CYS A 315 18.74 -1.60 30.89
N VAL A 316 17.92 -0.84 30.16
CA VAL A 316 18.07 0.61 29.98
C VAL A 316 16.80 1.32 30.40
N ARG A 317 16.97 2.54 30.91
CA ARG A 317 15.86 3.43 31.25
C ARG A 317 15.29 4.03 29.96
N LYS A 318 14.03 3.73 29.65
CA LYS A 318 13.31 4.23 28.47
C LYS A 318 12.59 5.55 28.75
N PHE A 319 11.94 5.63 29.90
CA PHE A 319 11.17 6.80 30.35
C PHE A 319 11.31 6.97 31.87
N GLY A 320 11.20 8.20 32.38
CA GLY A 320 11.22 8.51 33.82
C GLY A 320 12.05 9.76 34.15
N PRO A 321 11.96 10.27 35.38
CA PRO A 321 12.74 11.42 35.82
C PRO A 321 14.22 11.04 36.06
N ALA A 322 15.09 12.03 36.29
CA ALA A 322 16.53 11.80 36.48
C ALA A 322 16.81 11.07 37.81
N GLU A 323 18.02 10.50 37.98
CA GLU A 323 18.36 9.84 39.25
C GLU A 323 18.20 10.81 40.43
N GLY A 324 17.32 10.45 41.37
CA GLY A 324 17.01 11.27 42.56
C GLY A 324 15.66 11.99 42.53
N GLU A 325 14.90 11.92 41.42
CA GLU A 325 13.56 12.49 41.31
C GLU A 325 12.47 11.42 41.40
N SER A 326 11.37 11.72 42.09
CA SER A 326 10.24 10.80 42.29
C SER A 326 9.29 10.86 41.09
N GLY A 327 9.22 9.77 40.32
CA GLY A 327 8.29 9.60 39.20
C GLY A 327 8.39 8.20 38.59
N ALA A 328 7.40 7.78 37.81
CA ALA A 328 7.38 6.43 37.23
C ALA A 328 8.50 6.25 36.20
N SER A 329 9.52 5.47 36.55
CA SER A 329 10.59 5.05 35.64
C SER A 329 10.22 3.75 34.93
N CYS A 330 10.32 3.71 33.61
CA CYS A 330 10.21 2.49 32.81
C CYS A 330 11.60 2.04 32.34
N PHE A 331 12.03 0.89 32.84
CA PHE A 331 13.21 0.15 32.40
C PHE A 331 12.79 -0.97 31.45
N THR A 332 13.54 -1.15 30.36
CA THR A 332 13.30 -2.16 29.34
C THR A 332 14.62 -2.76 28.85
N CYS A 333 14.56 -3.95 28.27
CA CYS A 333 15.74 -4.61 27.70
C CYS A 333 16.10 -4.00 26.34
N LYS A 334 17.36 -3.59 26.19
CA LYS A 334 17.96 -3.24 24.90
C LYS A 334 18.91 -4.35 24.48
N CYS A 335 18.55 -5.04 23.40
CA CYS A 335 19.35 -6.13 22.86
C CYS A 335 20.62 -5.61 22.17
N TYR A 336 21.72 -6.36 22.29
CA TYR A 336 22.97 -5.98 21.64
C TYR A 336 22.81 -6.02 20.12
N SER A 337 23.29 -4.98 19.46
CA SER A 337 23.50 -4.98 18.02
C SER A 337 24.86 -5.62 17.72
N PRO A 338 25.02 -6.29 16.57
CA PRO A 338 26.29 -6.93 16.23
C PRO A 338 27.38 -5.86 16.09
N ASP A 339 28.36 -5.91 16.99
CA ASP A 339 29.56 -5.06 16.96
C ASP A 339 30.72 -5.81 16.27
N ALA A 340 31.49 -5.11 15.43
CA ALA A 340 32.55 -5.72 14.63
C ALA A 340 33.76 -6.24 15.44
N THR A 341 33.85 -5.86 16.72
CA THR A 341 35.00 -6.11 17.60
C THR A 341 34.81 -7.27 18.57
N ASP A 342 33.58 -7.75 18.82
CA ASP A 342 33.31 -8.81 19.80
C ASP A 342 32.86 -10.12 19.13
N LYS A 343 33.78 -11.09 19.06
CA LYS A 343 33.56 -12.37 18.37
C LYS A 343 32.55 -13.29 19.07
N THR A 344 32.14 -12.96 20.31
CA THR A 344 31.21 -13.79 21.10
C THR A 344 29.73 -13.46 20.85
N ARG A 345 29.41 -12.32 20.23
CA ARG A 345 28.04 -11.79 20.13
C ARG A 345 27.51 -11.70 18.70
N LYS A 346 27.73 -12.74 17.89
CA LYS A 346 27.30 -12.78 16.48
C LYS A 346 25.82 -13.17 16.35
N GLY A 347 24.92 -12.19 16.35
CA GLY A 347 23.52 -12.39 15.99
C GLY A 347 22.67 -11.17 16.30
N HIS A 348 21.66 -10.88 15.47
CA HIS A 348 20.63 -9.92 15.82
C HIS A 348 19.66 -10.62 16.78
N TRP A 349 19.49 -10.06 17.97
CA TRP A 349 18.62 -10.59 19.02
C TRP A 349 17.41 -9.68 19.19
N GLY A 350 16.24 -10.27 19.26
CA GLY A 350 14.95 -9.61 19.43
C GLY A 350 14.08 -10.25 20.51
N GLY A 351 12.95 -9.62 20.80
CA GLY A 351 12.00 -10.04 21.83
C GLY A 351 12.11 -9.21 23.12
N ALA A 352 11.07 -9.29 23.97
CA ALA A 352 10.92 -8.45 25.17
C ALA A 352 12.06 -8.63 26.21
N ALA A 353 12.71 -9.79 26.23
CA ALA A 353 13.90 -10.06 27.05
C ALA A 353 15.12 -10.50 26.20
N CYS A 354 15.16 -10.15 24.91
CA CYS A 354 16.21 -10.56 23.96
C CYS A 354 16.35 -12.08 23.79
N GLN A 355 15.25 -12.82 23.97
CA GLN A 355 15.25 -14.29 23.95
C GLN A 355 15.28 -14.92 22.55
N LYS A 356 15.04 -14.16 21.48
CA LYS A 356 14.89 -14.67 20.12
C LYS A 356 16.05 -14.22 19.25
N GLN A 357 16.74 -15.15 18.60
CA GLN A 357 17.71 -14.82 17.56
C GLN A 357 16.99 -14.67 16.22
N ASP A 358 17.27 -13.60 15.48
CA ASP A 358 16.72 -13.38 14.14
C ASP A 358 17.49 -14.22 13.12
N ILE A 359 17.10 -15.51 13.01
CA ILE A 359 17.59 -16.49 12.02
C ILE A 359 16.77 -16.45 10.71
N SER A 360 15.99 -15.40 10.48
CA SER A 360 15.11 -15.32 9.30
C SER A 360 15.88 -15.29 7.98
N ALA A 361 16.99 -14.55 7.90
CA ALA A 361 17.71 -14.35 6.64
C ALA A 361 18.35 -15.64 6.09
N GLN A 362 18.97 -16.46 6.95
CA GLN A 362 19.62 -17.71 6.52
C GLN A 362 18.59 -18.77 6.10
N PHE A 363 17.45 -18.83 6.78
CA PHE A 363 16.36 -19.75 6.42
C PHE A 363 15.80 -19.41 5.03
N TRP A 364 15.56 -18.13 4.73
CA TRP A 364 15.04 -17.70 3.44
C TRP A 364 16.00 -18.00 2.27
N ILE A 365 17.31 -17.85 2.47
CA ILE A 365 18.31 -18.19 1.45
C ILE A 365 18.33 -19.69 1.18
N ILE A 366 18.32 -20.52 2.23
CA ILE A 366 18.34 -21.98 2.08
C ILE A 366 17.04 -22.47 1.44
N ALA A 367 15.88 -22.01 1.93
CA ALA A 367 14.58 -22.40 1.40
C ALA A 367 14.43 -21.99 -0.08
N GLY A 368 14.78 -20.74 -0.41
CA GLY A 368 14.71 -20.24 -1.78
C GLY A 368 15.66 -20.98 -2.74
N PHE A 369 16.91 -21.23 -2.31
CA PHE A 369 17.88 -21.96 -3.12
C PHE A 369 17.45 -23.42 -3.36
N SER A 370 16.93 -24.09 -2.33
CA SER A 370 16.39 -25.45 -2.46
C SER A 370 15.19 -25.50 -3.43
N SER A 371 14.24 -24.57 -3.31
CA SER A 371 13.09 -24.50 -4.24
C SER A 371 13.52 -24.23 -5.68
N LEU A 372 14.52 -23.37 -5.89
CA LEU A 372 15.06 -23.08 -7.22
C LEU A 372 15.70 -24.33 -7.86
N LEU A 373 16.51 -25.08 -7.11
CA LEU A 373 17.14 -26.30 -7.62
C LEU A 373 16.11 -27.37 -7.98
N ILE A 374 15.08 -27.54 -7.15
CA ILE A 374 13.98 -28.47 -7.45
C ILE A 374 13.26 -28.04 -8.74
N GLY A 375 12.98 -26.74 -8.89
CA GLY A 375 12.35 -26.19 -10.10
C GLY A 375 13.18 -26.44 -11.38
N ILE A 376 14.49 -26.24 -11.32
CA ILE A 376 15.39 -26.50 -12.46
C ILE A 376 15.39 -27.99 -12.84
N VAL A 377 15.46 -28.89 -11.86
CA VAL A 377 15.44 -30.34 -12.12
C VAL A 377 14.10 -30.77 -12.71
N SER A 378 12.98 -30.32 -12.15
CA SER A 378 11.64 -30.60 -12.69
C SER A 378 11.45 -30.07 -14.11
N TYR A 379 11.97 -28.87 -14.40
CA TYR A 379 11.92 -28.28 -15.74
C TYR A 379 12.75 -29.07 -16.75
N ALA A 380 13.96 -29.50 -16.37
CA ALA A 380 14.82 -30.32 -17.23
C ALA A 380 14.16 -31.68 -17.58
N ILE A 381 13.54 -32.31 -16.59
CA ILE A 381 12.77 -33.55 -16.80
C ILE A 381 11.58 -33.29 -17.74
N GLY A 382 10.84 -32.20 -17.53
CA GLY A 382 9.71 -31.80 -18.39
C GLY A 382 10.09 -31.62 -19.86
N MET A 383 11.23 -30.97 -20.13
CA MET A 383 11.75 -30.80 -21.49
C MET A 383 12.11 -32.14 -22.15
N MET A 384 12.65 -33.09 -21.38
CA MET A 384 12.97 -34.43 -21.89
C MET A 384 11.71 -35.23 -22.23
N PHE A 385 10.63 -35.09 -21.44
CA PHE A 385 9.33 -35.69 -21.76
C PHE A 385 8.64 -35.03 -22.97
N SER A 386 8.80 -33.72 -23.15
CA SER A 386 8.22 -33.01 -24.30
C SER A 386 8.80 -33.52 -25.63
N ILE A 387 10.10 -33.78 -25.68
CA ILE A 387 10.77 -34.34 -26.88
C ILE A 387 10.36 -35.81 -27.12
N GLY A 388 10.14 -36.59 -26.06
CA GLY A 388 9.71 -37.99 -26.18
C GLY A 388 8.26 -38.19 -26.64
N SER A 389 7.47 -37.12 -26.73
CA SER A 389 6.05 -37.19 -27.09
C SER A 389 5.73 -36.79 -28.54
N GLU A 390 6.74 -36.41 -29.32
CA GLU A 390 6.57 -36.24 -30.77
C GLU A 390 6.36 -37.61 -31.43
N LYS A 391 5.13 -37.84 -31.91
CA LYS A 391 4.82 -38.97 -32.78
C LYS A 391 5.66 -38.84 -34.05
N LEU A 392 6.67 -39.70 -34.17
CA LEU A 392 7.31 -40.00 -35.46
C LEU A 392 6.17 -40.24 -36.47
N PRO A 393 6.07 -39.45 -37.56
CA PRO A 393 5.07 -39.68 -38.58
C PRO A 393 5.28 -41.10 -39.11
N GLY A 394 4.23 -41.92 -39.03
CA GLY A 394 4.24 -43.31 -39.48
C GLY A 394 4.41 -43.35 -40.99
N VAL A 395 5.66 -43.35 -41.44
CA VAL A 395 6.02 -43.49 -42.86
C VAL A 395 6.96 -44.68 -43.05
N ILE A 396 6.55 -45.86 -42.59
CA ILE A 396 7.03 -47.17 -43.10
C ILE A 396 5.81 -48.12 -43.14
N GLY A 397 4.76 -47.75 -43.88
CA GLY A 397 3.53 -48.56 -43.98
C GLY A 397 2.74 -48.44 -45.28
N ALA A 398 3.23 -47.69 -46.27
CA ALA A 398 2.56 -47.53 -47.56
C ALA A 398 3.51 -47.95 -48.68
N GLY A 399 3.57 -49.26 -48.95
CA GLY A 399 4.47 -49.79 -49.96
C GLY A 399 4.22 -51.25 -50.32
N VAL A 400 2.98 -51.62 -50.66
CA VAL A 400 2.69 -52.75 -51.58
C VAL A 400 1.30 -52.57 -52.22
N ALA A 401 1.24 -51.93 -53.38
CA ALA A 401 0.12 -52.09 -54.30
C ALA A 401 0.47 -53.24 -55.26
N ALA A 402 -0.29 -54.32 -55.19
CA ALA A 402 -0.19 -55.45 -56.11
C ALA A 402 -0.55 -54.99 -57.54
N LYS A 403 0.33 -55.26 -58.50
CA LYS A 403 0.09 -55.02 -59.92
C LYS A 403 -0.56 -56.26 -60.54
N THR A 404 -1.81 -56.10 -60.95
CA THR A 404 -2.55 -57.02 -61.81
C THR A 404 -1.96 -57.00 -63.23
N ARG A 405 -1.61 -58.17 -63.77
CA ARG A 405 -1.80 -58.49 -65.19
C ARG A 405 -2.10 -59.97 -65.33
#